data_AF-A0A4R6CQH8-F1
#
_entry.id   AF-A0A4R6CQH8-F1
#
_cell.length_a   1.000
_cell.length_b   1.000
_cell.length_c   1.000
_cell.angle_alpha   90.00
_cell.angle_beta   90.00
_cell.angle_gamma   90.00
#
_symmetry.space_group_name_H-M   'P 1'
#
loop_
_entity.id
_entity.type
_entity.pdbx_description
1 polymer ?
#
loop_
_entity_poly.entity_id
_entity_poly.type
_entity_poly.pdbx_seq_one_letter_code
_entity_poly.pdbx_strand_id
1 'polypeptide(L)'
;MSVTVEINQLTNNSSKLGIFINDRPVYWTCRALVKKNDAIDHNSDHYMRYVVGLSLLSNLINKYTDLNVPKNDVNRDAYKKTLDEGEKALFKRFGHDGDFDKLMQLCKLTDEISDNMLNYRYSVDGPEPLID
;
A
#
# COMPACT_ATOMS: atom_id res chain seq x y z
N MET A 1 -15.06 -16.57 -4.78
CA MET A 1 -14.61 -15.39 -5.56
C MET A 1 -13.37 -15.73 -6.35
N SER A 2 -13.14 -15.12 -7.52
CA SER A 2 -11.84 -15.22 -8.20
C SER A 2 -11.00 -14.00 -7.86
N VAL A 3 -9.81 -14.23 -7.29
CA VAL A 3 -8.78 -13.20 -7.12
C VAL A 3 -7.56 -13.61 -7.93
N THR A 4 -7.19 -12.79 -8.90
CA THR A 4 -5.95 -12.95 -9.66
C THR A 4 -5.03 -11.78 -9.34
N VAL A 5 -3.76 -12.07 -9.11
CA VAL A 5 -2.73 -11.06 -8.85
C VAL A 5 -1.71 -11.11 -9.97
N GLU A 6 -1.50 -9.98 -10.63
CA GLU A 6 -0.45 -9.77 -11.60
C GLU A 6 0.65 -8.91 -10.98
N ILE A 7 1.87 -9.44 -10.95
CA ILE A 7 3.04 -8.68 -10.50
C ILE A 7 3.57 -7.90 -11.69
N ASN A 8 3.16 -6.63 -11.81
CA ASN A 8 3.63 -5.77 -12.89
C ASN A 8 5.07 -5.27 -12.64
N GLN A 9 5.43 -5.02 -11.37
CA GLN A 9 6.76 -4.58 -10.98
C GLN A 9 7.00 -4.88 -9.49
N LEU A 10 8.15 -5.42 -9.12
CA LEU A 10 8.54 -5.63 -7.73
C LEU A 10 10.03 -5.31 -7.56
N THR A 11 10.34 -4.11 -7.10
CA THR A 11 11.73 -3.67 -6.84
C THR A 11 11.82 -2.93 -5.50
N ASN A 12 13.03 -2.76 -4.99
CA ASN A 12 13.27 -2.00 -3.76
C ASN A 12 12.84 -0.52 -3.88
N ASN A 13 12.70 0.00 -5.11
CA ASN A 13 12.44 1.41 -5.37
C ASN A 13 11.00 1.66 -5.84
N SER A 14 10.39 0.72 -6.57
CA SER A 14 9.00 0.81 -6.99
C SER A 14 8.39 -0.57 -7.20
N SER A 15 7.20 -0.75 -6.61
CA SER A 15 6.40 -1.97 -6.71
C SER A 15 4.98 -1.64 -7.18
N LYS A 16 4.45 -2.48 -8.07
CA LYS A 16 3.13 -2.33 -8.71
C LYS A 16 2.49 -3.71 -8.86
N LEU A 17 1.28 -3.85 -8.34
CA LEU A 17 0.47 -5.06 -8.44
C LEU A 17 -0.88 -4.73 -9.08
N GLY A 18 -1.29 -5.53 -10.06
CA GLY A 18 -2.65 -5.57 -10.57
C GLY A 18 -3.43 -6.63 -9.84
N ILE A 19 -4.47 -6.24 -9.09
CA ILE A 19 -5.28 -7.15 -8.28
C ILE A 19 -6.68 -7.20 -8.89
N PHE A 20 -7.07 -8.34 -9.44
CA PHE A 20 -8.34 -8.53 -10.12
C PHE A 20 -9.27 -9.34 -9.24
N ILE A 21 -10.34 -8.70 -8.74
CA ILE A 21 -11.36 -9.36 -7.91
C ILE A 21 -12.63 -9.48 -8.75
N ASN A 22 -13.01 -10.70 -9.12
CA ASN A 22 -14.09 -10.98 -10.09
C ASN A 22 -13.96 -10.09 -11.35
N ASP A 23 -12.76 -10.10 -11.94
CA ASP A 23 -12.37 -9.33 -13.14
C ASP A 23 -12.38 -7.79 -13.00
N ARG A 24 -12.57 -7.26 -11.78
CA ARG A 24 -12.50 -5.82 -11.51
C ARG A 24 -11.11 -5.43 -10.99
N PRO A 25 -10.35 -4.58 -11.71
CA PRO A 25 -8.97 -4.28 -11.37
C PRO A 25 -8.84 -3.29 -10.21
N VAL A 26 -8.02 -3.61 -9.23
CA VAL A 26 -7.56 -2.75 -8.15
C VAL A 26 -6.05 -2.66 -8.27
N TYR A 27 -5.54 -1.49 -8.57
CA TYR A 27 -4.11 -1.30 -8.70
C TYR A 27 -3.53 -0.86 -7.36
N TRP A 28 -2.47 -1.55 -6.95
CA TRP A 28 -1.65 -1.17 -5.82
C TRP A 28 -0.29 -0.71 -6.32
N THR A 29 0.16 0.45 -5.83
CA THR A 29 1.46 1.02 -6.20
C THR A 29 2.15 1.54 -4.97
N CYS A 30 3.43 1.25 -4.88
CA CYS A 30 4.32 1.67 -3.81
C CYS A 30 5.64 2.17 -4.41
N ARG A 31 6.17 3.28 -3.86
CA ARG A 31 7.43 3.90 -4.29
C ARG A 31 8.24 4.32 -3.08
N ALA A 32 9.54 4.04 -3.09
CA ALA A 32 10.48 4.59 -2.13
C ALA A 32 10.99 5.95 -2.64
N LEU A 33 10.93 6.97 -1.80
CA LEU A 33 11.46 8.30 -2.07
C LEU A 33 12.58 8.63 -1.08
N VAL A 34 13.58 9.37 -1.57
CA VAL A 34 14.70 9.88 -0.78
C VAL A 34 14.44 11.34 -0.46
N LYS A 35 14.43 11.72 0.83
CA LYS A 35 14.35 13.13 1.21
C LYS A 35 15.74 13.76 1.10
N LYS A 36 16.00 14.50 0.02
CA LYS A 36 17.30 15.16 -0.20
C LYS A 36 17.60 16.30 0.80
N ASN A 37 16.56 16.94 1.36
CA ASN A 37 16.72 18.19 2.13
C ASN A 37 16.88 18.04 3.67
N ASP A 38 16.72 16.84 4.24
CA ASP A 38 16.90 16.59 5.69
C ASP A 38 18.08 15.66 6.00
N ALA A 39 19.01 15.50 5.07
CA ALA A 39 20.30 14.87 5.34
C ALA A 39 21.18 15.81 6.19
N ILE A 40 20.73 16.12 7.41
CA ILE A 40 21.51 16.76 8.48
C ILE A 40 22.45 15.73 9.14
N ASP A 41 22.46 14.49 8.64
CA ASP A 41 23.52 13.53 8.95
C ASP A 41 24.44 13.40 7.74
N HIS A 42 25.60 14.05 7.82
CA HIS A 42 26.69 13.92 6.86
C HIS A 42 27.41 12.55 6.95
N ASN A 43 26.81 11.54 7.61
CA ASN A 43 27.22 10.14 7.44
C ASN A 43 26.70 9.61 6.10
N SER A 44 27.63 9.48 5.17
CA SER A 44 27.47 9.23 3.73
C SER A 44 26.80 7.91 3.32
N ASP A 45 26.21 7.14 4.24
CA ASP A 45 25.69 5.79 3.94
C ASP A 45 24.18 5.61 4.21
N HIS A 46 23.48 6.58 4.81
CA HIS A 46 22.08 6.41 5.26
C HIS A 46 21.19 7.60 4.85
N TYR A 47 20.70 7.59 3.61
CA TYR A 47 19.61 8.47 3.21
C TYR A 47 18.31 8.08 3.94
N MET A 48 17.69 9.02 4.65
CA MET A 48 16.33 8.83 5.20
C MET A 48 15.34 8.58 4.06
N ARG A 49 14.69 7.41 4.10
CA ARG A 49 13.67 7.00 3.13
C ARG A 49 12.28 7.14 3.69
N TYR A 50 11.34 7.43 2.80
CA TYR A 50 9.93 7.26 3.09
C TYR A 50 9.28 6.54 1.92
N VAL A 51 8.28 5.71 2.25
CA VAL A 51 7.49 5.00 1.26
C VAL A 51 6.20 5.77 1.03
N VAL A 52 5.92 6.08 -0.24
CA VAL A 52 4.64 6.59 -0.69
C VAL A 52 3.93 5.44 -1.40
N GLY A 53 2.87 4.94 -0.79
CA GLY A 53 2.07 3.84 -1.31
C GLY A 53 0.59 4.10 -1.10
N LEU A 54 -0.22 3.54 -2.01
CA LEU A 54 -1.66 3.46 -1.77
C LEU A 54 -1.91 2.32 -0.77
N SER A 55 -2.59 2.57 0.34
CA SER A 55 -3.05 1.48 1.20
C SER A 55 -4.05 0.63 0.43
N LEU A 56 -3.76 -0.67 0.28
CA LEU A 56 -4.65 -1.58 -0.45
C LEU A 56 -6.01 -1.69 0.27
N LEU A 57 -6.01 -1.79 1.60
CA LEU A 57 -7.22 -1.88 2.40
C LEU A 57 -8.13 -0.67 2.16
N SER A 58 -7.61 0.55 2.25
CA SER A 58 -8.38 1.77 1.99
C SER A 58 -8.96 1.80 0.57
N ASN A 59 -8.19 1.35 -0.43
CA ASN A 59 -8.68 1.24 -1.80
C ASN A 59 -9.80 0.20 -1.95
N LEU A 60 -9.69 -0.94 -1.27
CA LEU A 60 -10.72 -1.98 -1.29
C LEU A 60 -12.01 -1.49 -0.62
N ILE A 61 -11.90 -0.81 0.54
CA ILE A 61 -13.05 -0.22 1.24
C ILE A 61 -13.75 0.79 0.32
N ASN A 62 -13.02 1.75 -0.22
CA ASN A 62 -13.57 2.80 -1.08
C ASN A 62 -14.20 2.27 -2.37
N LYS A 63 -13.76 1.10 -2.85
CA LYS A 63 -14.25 0.51 -4.10
C LYS A 63 -15.46 -0.41 -3.91
N TYR A 64 -15.50 -1.15 -2.81
CA TYR A 64 -16.47 -2.24 -2.61
C TYR A 64 -17.52 -1.94 -1.53
N THR A 65 -17.41 -0.80 -0.86
CA THR A 65 -18.32 -0.32 0.18
C THR A 65 -18.71 1.14 -0.10
N ASP A 66 -19.70 1.66 0.62
CA ASP A 66 -20.12 3.06 0.52
C ASP A 66 -19.28 4.00 1.41
N LEU A 67 -18.24 3.48 2.07
CA LEU A 67 -17.38 4.24 2.97
C LEU A 67 -16.27 4.95 2.19
N ASN A 68 -15.87 6.12 2.68
CA ASN A 68 -14.79 6.91 2.11
C ASN A 68 -13.67 7.07 3.15
N VAL A 69 -12.68 6.20 3.07
CA VAL A 69 -11.46 6.27 3.86
C VAL A 69 -10.62 7.45 3.38
N PRO A 70 -10.26 8.40 4.26
CA PRO A 70 -9.41 9.53 3.92
C PRO A 70 -8.06 9.08 3.36
N LYS A 71 -7.46 9.90 2.47
CA LYS A 71 -6.16 9.62 1.86
C LYS A 71 -4.97 9.75 2.82
N ASN A 72 -5.16 10.40 3.96
CA ASN A 72 -4.16 10.58 5.00
C ASN A 72 -4.78 10.39 6.38
N ASP A 73 -3.94 10.17 7.38
CA ASP A 73 -4.31 9.89 8.76
C ASP A 73 -4.21 11.12 9.67
N VAL A 74 -4.30 12.34 9.11
CA VAL A 74 -4.22 13.62 9.84
C VAL A 74 -5.16 13.63 11.05
N ASN A 75 -6.37 13.07 10.88
CA ASN A 75 -7.24 12.73 11.99
C ASN A 75 -7.20 11.21 12.23
N ARG A 76 -6.25 10.78 13.06
CA ARG A 76 -5.95 9.37 13.31
C ARG A 76 -7.13 8.57 13.84
N ASP A 77 -7.93 9.15 14.72
CA ASP A 77 -9.06 8.47 15.35
C ASP A 77 -10.21 8.27 14.37
N ALA A 78 -10.53 9.31 13.59
CA ALA A 78 -11.51 9.20 12.51
C ALA A 78 -11.07 8.19 11.45
N TYR A 79 -9.79 8.24 11.05
CA TYR A 79 -9.21 7.32 10.09
C TYR A 79 -9.34 5.85 10.54
N LYS A 80 -8.92 5.55 11.79
CA LYS A 80 -9.06 4.21 12.37
C LYS A 80 -10.50 3.75 12.43
N LYS A 81 -11.41 4.62 12.88
CA LYS A 81 -12.84 4.29 12.95
C LYS A 81 -13.40 3.93 11.56
N THR A 82 -13.06 4.69 10.53
CA THR A 82 -13.51 4.40 9.16
C THR A 82 -12.90 3.11 8.61
N LEU A 83 -11.65 2.78 8.96
CA LEU A 83 -11.06 1.48 8.63
C LEU A 83 -11.81 0.33 9.29
N ASP A 84 -12.08 0.40 10.60
CA ASP A 84 -12.82 -0.65 11.33
C ASP A 84 -14.23 -0.86 10.77
N GLU A 85 -14.93 0.22 10.41
CA GLU A 85 -16.24 0.14 9.75
C GLU A 85 -16.13 -0.44 8.34
N GLY A 86 -15.07 -0.07 7.61
CA GLY A 86 -14.74 -0.58 6.28
C GLY A 86 -14.48 -2.07 6.26
N GLU A 87 -13.67 -2.57 7.17
CA GLU A 87 -13.39 -4.00 7.32
C GLU A 87 -14.67 -4.79 7.59
N LYS A 88 -15.56 -4.31 8.47
CA LYS A 88 -16.85 -4.95 8.73
C LYS A 88 -17.74 -4.97 7.49
N ALA A 89 -17.73 -3.90 6.69
CA ALA A 89 -18.49 -3.83 5.45
C ALA A 89 -17.92 -4.78 4.37
N LEU A 90 -16.59 -4.86 4.25
CA LEU A 90 -15.91 -5.83 3.40
C LEU A 90 -16.21 -7.27 3.83
N PHE A 91 -16.20 -7.57 5.13
CA PHE A 91 -16.56 -8.88 5.67
C PHE A 91 -18.01 -9.26 5.33
N LYS A 92 -18.96 -8.33 5.44
CA LYS A 92 -20.35 -8.60 5.02
C LYS A 92 -20.47 -8.94 3.53
N ARG A 93 -19.57 -8.39 2.69
CA ARG A 93 -19.58 -8.59 1.24
C ARG A 93 -18.84 -9.85 0.81
N PHE A 94 -17.71 -10.14 1.44
CA PHE A 94 -16.75 -11.18 1.04
C PHE A 94 -16.55 -12.28 2.09
N GLY A 95 -17.29 -12.28 3.19
CA GLY A 95 -17.11 -13.22 4.31
C GLY A 95 -17.53 -14.66 4.00
N HIS A 96 -18.19 -14.90 2.87
CA HIS A 96 -18.49 -16.24 2.40
C HIS A 96 -17.22 -16.92 1.86
N ASP A 97 -17.06 -18.21 2.15
CA ASP A 97 -16.02 -19.10 1.59
C ASP A 97 -14.56 -18.65 1.80
N GLY A 98 -14.27 -17.91 2.88
CA GLY A 98 -12.91 -17.48 3.24
C GLY A 98 -12.30 -16.44 2.29
N ASP A 99 -13.13 -15.82 1.45
CA ASP A 99 -12.70 -14.83 0.47
C ASP A 99 -12.21 -13.54 1.12
N PHE A 100 -12.84 -13.12 2.22
CA PHE A 100 -12.38 -12.01 3.06
C PHE A 100 -10.96 -12.24 3.60
N ASP A 101 -10.67 -13.45 4.12
CA ASP A 101 -9.36 -13.77 4.69
C ASP A 101 -8.25 -13.68 3.64
N LYS A 102 -8.52 -14.12 2.40
CA LYS A 102 -7.58 -13.98 1.28
C LYS A 102 -7.32 -12.52 0.93
N LEU A 103 -8.35 -11.66 0.97
CA LEU A 103 -8.18 -10.22 0.75
C LEU A 103 -7.32 -9.60 1.86
N MET A 104 -7.54 -9.97 3.12
CA MET A 104 -6.73 -9.48 4.24
C MET A 104 -5.28 -9.96 4.18
N GLN A 105 -5.04 -11.20 3.75
CA GLN A 105 -3.69 -11.70 3.48
C GLN A 105 -3.00 -10.89 2.39
N LEU A 106 -3.72 -10.48 1.34
CA LEU A 106 -3.17 -9.64 0.29
C LEU A 106 -2.84 -8.23 0.78
N CYS A 107 -3.68 -7.62 1.62
CA CYS A 107 -3.38 -6.35 2.29
C CYS A 107 -2.08 -6.46 3.12
N LYS A 108 -1.97 -7.52 3.93
CA LYS A 108 -0.78 -7.77 4.73
C LYS A 108 0.47 -7.94 3.87
N LEU A 109 0.38 -8.67 2.75
CA LEU A 109 1.49 -8.83 1.81
C LEU A 109 1.93 -7.48 1.22
N THR A 110 0.98 -6.61 0.86
CA THR A 110 1.33 -5.28 0.33
C THR A 110 2.00 -4.39 1.38
N ASP A 111 1.57 -4.49 2.64
CA ASP A 111 2.20 -3.78 3.75
C ASP A 111 3.60 -4.32 4.03
N GLU A 112 3.79 -5.64 4.03
CA GLU A 112 5.11 -6.28 4.16
C GLU A 112 6.06 -5.88 3.03
N ILE A 113 5.58 -5.77 1.78
CA ILE A 113 6.40 -5.27 0.66
C ILE A 113 6.83 -3.82 0.92
N SER A 114 5.89 -2.96 1.36
CA SER A 114 6.18 -1.57 1.72
C SER A 114 7.22 -1.45 2.84
N ASP A 115 7.07 -2.23 3.91
CA ASP A 115 8.00 -2.26 5.04
C ASP A 115 9.38 -2.77 4.62
N ASN A 116 9.43 -3.80 3.77
CA ASN A 116 10.68 -4.28 3.21
C ASN A 116 11.36 -3.19 2.37
N MET A 117 10.63 -2.44 1.55
CA MET A 117 11.19 -1.33 0.76
C MET A 117 11.81 -0.23 1.64
N LEU A 118 11.29 0.01 2.85
CA LEU A 118 11.91 0.91 3.83
C LEU A 118 13.25 0.35 4.37
N ASN A 119 13.33 -0.97 4.57
CA ASN A 119 14.44 -1.63 5.27
C ASN A 119 15.62 -2.07 4.36
N TYR A 120 15.42 -2.27 3.05
CA TYR A 120 16.49 -2.68 2.13
C TYR A 120 17.42 -1.52 1.75
N ARG A 121 18.57 -1.76 1.07
CA ARG A 121 19.41 -0.67 0.48
C ARG A 121 18.77 -0.11 -0.80
N TYR A 122 18.89 1.20 -1.02
CA TYR A 122 18.39 1.88 -2.21
C TYR A 122 19.20 1.34 -3.36
N SER A 123 18.54 0.72 -4.34
CA SER A 123 19.27 0.31 -5.53
C SER A 123 19.57 1.59 -6.29
N VAL A 124 20.85 1.87 -6.55
CA VAL A 124 21.32 3.10 -7.22
C VAL A 124 20.74 3.20 -8.65
N ASP A 125 20.20 2.10 -9.19
CA ASP A 125 19.48 2.01 -10.46
C ASP A 125 17.98 2.39 -10.36
N GLY A 126 17.57 3.06 -9.28
CA GLY A 126 16.20 3.55 -9.08
C GLY A 126 15.85 4.79 -9.88
N PRO A 127 14.56 5.03 -10.17
CA PRO A 127 14.14 6.32 -10.72
C PRO A 127 14.56 7.42 -9.76
N GLU A 128 15.20 8.47 -10.28
CA GLU A 128 15.65 9.60 -9.48
C GLU A 128 14.51 10.15 -8.62
N PRO A 129 14.77 10.55 -7.36
CA PRO A 129 13.75 11.15 -6.51
C PRO A 129 13.17 12.40 -7.19
N LEU A 130 11.85 12.55 -7.11
CA LEU A 130 11.15 13.75 -7.61
C LEU A 130 11.76 14.98 -6.94
N ILE A 131 12.25 15.90 -7.77
CA ILE A 131 12.74 17.21 -7.34
C ILE A 131 11.51 18.12 -7.34
N ASP A 132 11.13 18.61 -6.15
CA ASP A 132 10.22 19.76 -6.04
C ASP A 132 10.96 21.06 -6.36
#